data_AF-A0A2G4FWJ5-F1
#
_entry.id   AF-A0A2G4FWJ5-F1
#
_cell.length_a   1.000
_cell.length_b   1.000
_cell.length_c   1.000
_cell.angle_alpha   90.00
_cell.angle_beta   90.00
_cell.angle_gamma   90.00
#
_symmetry.space_group_name_H-M   'P 1'
#
loop_
_entity.id
_entity.type
_entity.pdbx_description
1 polymer ?
#
loop_
_entity_poly.entity_id
_entity_poly.type
_entity_poly.pdbx_seq_one_letter_code
_entity_poly.pdbx_strand_id
1 'polypeptide(L)'
;MSIFRSTRRHSLLALTAIGLAACAGDRAPAPSPSTDAPIVSLLPPLPQLSKELREVVPPDLDLAFGTDSVRLTISVEPGARVNALLPPVLDAGDGRRFLLRAPTVTEDSAYFVERASVTIARSALPIRGTLRTSFCRSDERLCRSAERAVLLEDR
;
A
#
# COMPACT_ATOMS: atom_id res chain seq x y z
N MET A 1 0.40 18.59 33.34
CA MET A 1 0.50 19.74 32.40
C MET A 1 1.86 20.37 32.58
N SER A 2 2.76 20.20 31.61
CA SER A 2 4.01 20.95 31.54
C SER A 2 4.26 21.32 30.08
N ILE A 3 4.23 22.63 29.83
CA ILE A 3 4.40 23.27 28.53
C ILE A 3 5.86 23.67 28.45
N PHE A 4 6.61 23.15 27.47
CA PHE A 4 7.90 23.73 27.09
C PHE A 4 7.74 24.46 25.76
N ARG A 5 7.58 25.78 25.85
CA ARG A 5 7.82 26.72 24.75
C ARG A 5 9.29 27.15 24.83
N SER A 6 10.06 26.91 23.77
CA SER A 6 11.36 27.56 23.58
C SER A 6 11.34 28.32 22.26
N THR A 7 11.28 29.64 22.38
CA THR A 7 11.50 30.62 21.32
C THR A 7 12.95 31.08 21.38
N ARG A 8 13.69 31.04 20.28
CA ARG A 8 14.76 32.02 20.07
C ARG A 8 14.97 32.38 18.60
N ARG A 9 15.20 33.67 18.44
CA ARG A 9 15.11 34.51 17.26
C ARG A 9 16.50 34.75 16.66
N HIS A 10 16.54 34.81 15.33
CA HIS A 10 17.28 35.77 14.47
C HIS A 10 18.82 35.72 14.46
N SER A 11 19.40 35.60 13.26
CA SER A 11 20.46 36.53 12.86
C SER A 11 20.56 36.63 11.33
N LEU A 12 20.68 37.87 10.86
CA LEU A 12 20.74 38.34 9.47
C LEU A 12 22.20 38.50 9.02
N LEU A 13 22.39 38.41 7.71
CA LEU A 13 23.38 39.12 6.87
C LEU A 13 24.88 38.85 7.08
N ALA A 14 25.52 38.39 6.01
CA ALA A 14 26.80 38.94 5.57
C ALA A 14 26.94 38.77 4.04
N LEU A 15 26.72 39.87 3.31
CA LEU A 15 27.27 40.05 1.96
C LEU A 15 28.79 40.13 2.07
N THR A 16 29.50 39.43 1.19
CA THR A 16 30.90 39.75 0.88
C THR A 16 31.04 39.89 -0.63
N ALA A 17 31.50 41.07 -1.02
CA ALA A 17 31.78 41.50 -2.38
C ALA A 17 33.11 40.90 -2.86
N ILE A 18 33.18 40.53 -4.14
CA ILE A 18 34.44 40.32 -4.85
C ILE A 18 34.32 41.06 -6.18
N GLY A 19 35.00 42.19 -6.29
CA GLY A 19 35.29 42.83 -7.56
C GLY A 19 36.47 42.13 -8.22
N LEU A 20 36.42 41.95 -9.54
CA LEU A 20 37.57 41.58 -10.35
C LEU A 20 37.52 42.31 -11.69
N ALA A 21 38.68 42.84 -12.03
CA ALA A 21 38.99 43.72 -13.14
C ALA A 21 38.73 43.08 -14.51
N ALA A 22 38.33 43.91 -15.47
CA ALA A 22 38.39 43.60 -16.89
C ALA A 22 39.84 43.71 -17.38
N CYS A 23 40.33 42.68 -18.07
CA CYS A 23 41.38 42.79 -19.09
C CYS A 23 41.18 41.69 -20.15
N ALA A 24 41.30 42.12 -21.40
CA ALA A 24 41.02 41.40 -22.62
C ALA A 24 42.09 40.35 -22.97
N GLY A 25 41.72 39.37 -23.80
CA GLY A 25 42.70 38.53 -24.51
C GLY A 25 42.17 37.14 -24.89
N ASP A 26 41.92 36.95 -26.18
CA ASP A 26 41.84 35.69 -26.93
C ASP A 26 40.77 34.63 -26.56
N ARG A 27 39.72 34.62 -27.38
CA ARG A 27 38.74 33.53 -27.49
C ARG A 27 39.40 32.34 -28.21
N ALA A 28 39.88 31.35 -27.45
CA ALA A 28 40.04 30.00 -27.95
C ALA A 28 38.64 29.37 -28.15
N PRO A 29 38.37 28.61 -29.23
CA PRO A 29 37.08 27.97 -29.42
C PRO A 29 36.86 26.92 -28.33
N ALA A 30 35.66 26.95 -27.71
CA ALA A 30 35.25 25.98 -26.72
C ALA A 30 35.29 24.54 -27.29
N PRO A 31 35.75 23.54 -26.52
CA PRO A 31 35.54 22.15 -26.91
C PRO A 31 34.04 21.88 -26.94
N SER A 32 33.56 21.31 -28.06
CA SER A 32 32.20 20.79 -28.20
C SER A 32 31.86 19.84 -27.05
N PRO A 33 30.64 19.87 -26.49
CA PRO A 33 30.22 18.87 -25.51
C PRO A 33 30.20 17.50 -26.19
N SER A 34 31.17 16.68 -25.83
CA SER A 34 31.29 15.30 -26.26
C SER A 34 30.14 14.48 -25.71
N THR A 35 29.33 13.98 -26.63
CA THR A 35 28.80 12.61 -26.67
C THR A 35 27.97 12.16 -25.48
N ASP A 36 26.66 12.08 -25.73
CA ASP A 36 25.72 11.20 -25.04
C ASP A 36 26.36 9.83 -24.76
N ALA A 37 26.79 9.63 -23.51
CA ALA A 37 27.03 8.29 -23.02
C ALA A 37 25.65 7.73 -22.67
N PRO A 38 25.13 6.71 -23.40
CA PRO A 38 23.96 6.02 -22.91
C PRO A 38 24.37 5.36 -21.58
N ILE A 39 23.71 5.75 -20.50
CA ILE A 39 23.67 4.92 -19.29
C ILE A 39 22.95 3.64 -19.74
N VAL A 40 23.72 2.66 -20.21
CA VAL A 40 23.24 1.32 -20.44
C VAL A 40 22.82 0.82 -19.07
N SER A 41 21.52 0.77 -18.85
CA SER A 41 20.92 0.23 -17.63
C SER A 41 21.31 -1.24 -17.54
N LEU A 42 22.38 -1.53 -16.81
CA LEU A 42 22.92 -2.87 -16.54
C LEU A 42 22.08 -3.63 -15.51
N LEU A 43 20.84 -3.22 -15.25
CA LEU A 43 19.95 -4.05 -14.44
C LEU A 43 19.62 -5.32 -15.23
N PRO A 44 19.93 -6.52 -14.72
CA PRO A 44 19.44 -7.73 -15.33
C PRO A 44 17.91 -7.66 -15.38
N PRO A 45 17.26 -8.06 -16.47
CA PRO A 45 15.81 -8.17 -16.48
C PRO A 45 15.43 -9.12 -15.33
N LEU A 46 14.37 -8.78 -14.57
CA LEU A 46 13.82 -9.57 -13.47
C LEU A 46 12.60 -10.40 -13.92
N PRO A 47 12.64 -11.23 -14.99
CA PRO A 47 11.45 -11.93 -15.46
C PRO A 47 10.97 -12.96 -14.44
N GLN A 48 11.86 -13.52 -13.61
CA GLN A 48 11.50 -14.51 -12.59
C GLN A 48 10.68 -13.91 -11.44
N LEU A 49 11.09 -12.74 -10.92
CA LEU A 49 10.36 -12.00 -9.89
C LEU A 49 8.93 -11.67 -10.38
N SER A 50 8.83 -11.30 -11.65
CA SER A 50 7.53 -11.00 -12.25
C SER A 50 6.65 -12.24 -12.43
N LYS A 51 7.17 -13.47 -12.54
CA LYS A 51 6.35 -14.69 -12.69
C LYS A 51 5.80 -15.17 -11.33
N GLU A 52 6.58 -15.09 -10.26
CA GLU A 52 6.10 -15.42 -8.90
C GLU A 52 5.08 -14.40 -8.36
N LEU A 53 5.16 -13.14 -8.80
CA LEU A 53 4.17 -12.11 -8.49
C LEU A 53 2.86 -12.24 -9.29
N ARG A 54 2.84 -13.00 -10.38
CA ARG A 54 1.79 -12.90 -11.41
C ARG A 54 0.49 -13.64 -11.11
N GLU A 55 0.48 -14.58 -10.16
CA GLU A 55 -0.73 -15.36 -9.87
C GLU A 55 -1.05 -15.33 -8.37
N VAL A 56 -1.54 -14.17 -7.93
CA VAL A 56 -2.13 -14.03 -6.60
C VAL A 56 -3.61 -14.38 -6.71
N VAL A 57 -3.97 -15.59 -6.27
CA VAL A 57 -5.38 -15.96 -6.11
C VAL A 57 -5.90 -15.31 -4.82
N PRO A 58 -6.89 -14.40 -4.88
CA PRO A 58 -7.42 -13.75 -3.69
C PRO A 58 -8.14 -14.76 -2.79
N PRO A 59 -8.12 -14.57 -1.45
CA PRO A 59 -8.90 -15.36 -0.51
C PRO A 59 -10.39 -15.34 -0.84
N ASP A 60 -11.10 -16.40 -0.51
CA ASP A 60 -12.54 -16.50 -0.66
C ASP A 60 -13.29 -15.61 0.35
N LEU A 61 -14.53 -15.28 -0.01
CA LEU A 61 -15.42 -14.46 0.80
C LEU A 61 -16.72 -15.23 0.94
N ASP A 62 -16.94 -15.77 2.13
CA ASP A 62 -18.15 -16.49 2.47
C ASP A 62 -19.24 -15.51 2.88
N LEU A 63 -20.47 -15.78 2.47
CA LEU A 63 -21.65 -15.02 2.84
C LEU A 63 -22.59 -15.89 3.68
N ALA A 64 -23.00 -15.38 4.83
CA ALA A 64 -24.08 -15.95 5.63
C ALA A 64 -25.20 -14.93 5.77
N PHE A 65 -26.37 -15.24 5.20
CA PHE A 65 -27.55 -14.37 5.23
C PHE A 65 -28.38 -14.65 6.50
N GLY A 66 -28.64 -13.59 7.26
CA GLY A 66 -29.66 -13.56 8.30
C GLY A 66 -30.91 -12.82 7.83
N THR A 67 -31.86 -12.58 8.74
CA THR A 67 -33.11 -11.87 8.43
C THR A 67 -32.84 -10.47 7.86
N ASP A 68 -32.13 -9.64 8.64
CA ASP A 68 -31.88 -8.22 8.32
C ASP A 68 -30.40 -7.90 8.09
N SER A 69 -29.54 -8.92 7.99
CA SER A 69 -28.11 -8.73 7.87
C SER A 69 -27.43 -9.81 7.04
N VAL A 70 -26.23 -9.50 6.54
CA VAL A 70 -25.34 -10.46 5.91
C VAL A 70 -24.00 -10.40 6.62
N ARG A 71 -23.47 -11.56 7.01
CA ARG A 71 -22.12 -11.71 7.54
C ARG A 71 -21.19 -12.12 6.40
N LEU A 72 -20.15 -11.32 6.20
CA LEU A 72 -19.07 -11.56 5.25
C LEU A 72 -17.89 -12.10 6.03
N THR A 73 -17.30 -13.22 5.60
CA THR A 73 -16.15 -13.83 6.28
C THR A 73 -15.06 -14.17 5.28
N ILE A 74 -13.81 -13.80 5.56
CA ILE A 74 -12.66 -14.15 4.73
C ILE A 74 -12.27 -15.60 5.01
N SER A 75 -12.12 -16.37 3.94
CA SER A 75 -11.69 -17.76 3.99
C SER A 75 -10.41 -17.93 3.18
N VAL A 76 -9.42 -18.53 3.84
CA VAL A 76 -8.10 -18.81 3.27
C VAL A 76 -7.85 -20.31 3.32
N GLU A 77 -6.94 -20.80 2.48
CA GLU A 77 -6.52 -22.19 2.48
C GLU A 77 -5.92 -22.61 3.84
N PRO A 78 -5.95 -23.91 4.21
CA PRO A 78 -5.36 -24.39 5.45
C PRO A 78 -3.89 -23.97 5.61
N GLY A 79 -3.57 -23.41 6.78
CA GLY A 79 -2.23 -22.92 7.11
C GLY A 79 -1.91 -21.52 6.58
N ALA A 80 -2.68 -20.98 5.64
CA ALA A 80 -2.58 -19.57 5.26
C ALA A 80 -3.11 -18.66 6.38
N ARG A 81 -2.61 -17.43 6.43
CA ARG A 81 -2.91 -16.46 7.49
C ARG A 81 -3.31 -15.11 6.91
N VAL A 82 -4.30 -14.46 7.52
CA VAL A 82 -4.74 -13.12 7.14
C VAL A 82 -3.98 -12.09 7.97
N ASN A 83 -3.40 -11.09 7.30
CA ASN A 83 -2.60 -10.04 7.93
C ASN A 83 -3.51 -9.09 8.74
N ALA A 84 -3.25 -8.95 10.04
CA ALA A 84 -4.01 -8.09 10.95
C ALA A 84 -3.55 -6.62 10.92
N LEU A 85 -2.33 -6.35 10.46
CA LEU A 85 -1.82 -4.98 10.27
C LEU A 85 -2.42 -4.32 9.03
N LEU A 86 -2.85 -5.13 8.05
CA LEU A 86 -3.58 -4.70 6.86
C LEU A 86 -4.88 -5.50 6.73
N PRO A 87 -5.89 -5.25 7.58
CA PRO A 87 -7.10 -6.04 7.58
C PRO A 87 -7.84 -5.98 6.24
N PRO A 88 -8.56 -7.05 5.86
CA PRO A 88 -9.37 -7.06 4.67
C PRO A 88 -10.42 -5.94 4.67
N VAL A 89 -10.62 -5.31 3.53
CA VAL A 89 -11.56 -4.21 3.36
C VAL A 89 -12.35 -4.39 2.08
N LEU A 90 -13.67 -4.23 2.16
CA LEU A 90 -14.53 -4.01 1.00
C LEU A 90 -14.79 -2.51 0.84
N ASP A 91 -14.20 -1.93 -0.20
CA ASP A 91 -14.45 -0.56 -0.63
C ASP A 91 -15.61 -0.59 -1.64
N ALA A 92 -16.78 -0.12 -1.24
CA ALA A 92 -17.96 -0.05 -2.08
C ALA A 92 -17.88 1.13 -3.06
N GLY A 93 -18.48 0.97 -4.24
CA GLY A 93 -18.50 2.01 -5.28
C GLY A 93 -19.27 3.26 -4.88
N ASP A 94 -20.08 3.20 -3.81
CA ASP A 94 -20.79 4.33 -3.22
C ASP A 94 -19.98 5.06 -2.12
N GLY A 95 -18.71 4.67 -1.93
CA GLY A 95 -17.80 5.27 -0.95
C GLY A 95 -17.89 4.68 0.45
N ARG A 96 -18.81 3.74 0.72
CA ARG A 96 -18.82 3.02 2.00
C ARG A 96 -17.65 2.05 2.09
N ARG A 97 -17.15 1.85 3.31
CA ARG A 97 -16.02 0.98 3.59
C ARG A 97 -16.36 -0.01 4.69
N PHE A 98 -16.25 -1.30 4.39
CA PHE A 98 -16.52 -2.37 5.34
C PHE A 98 -15.20 -3.06 5.71
N LEU A 99 -14.77 -2.89 6.95
CA LEU A 99 -13.53 -3.46 7.46
C LEU A 99 -13.82 -4.81 8.14
N LEU A 100 -13.17 -5.87 7.67
CA LEU A 100 -13.31 -7.20 8.24
C LEU A 100 -12.27 -7.38 9.34
N ARG A 101 -12.69 -7.79 10.54
CA ARG A 101 -11.84 -7.98 11.71
C ARG A 101 -12.13 -9.32 12.39
N ALA A 102 -11.16 -9.80 13.16
CA ALA A 102 -11.33 -10.88 14.14
C ALA A 102 -11.01 -10.34 15.55
N PRO A 103 -11.56 -10.94 16.61
CA PRO A 103 -11.35 -10.48 17.98
C PRO A 103 -9.93 -10.77 18.47
N THR A 104 -9.28 -11.82 17.96
CA THR A 104 -7.97 -12.26 18.43
C THR A 104 -6.94 -12.22 17.31
N VAL A 105 -5.75 -11.78 17.68
CA VAL A 105 -4.55 -11.74 16.83
C VAL A 105 -3.44 -12.56 17.46
N THR A 106 -2.45 -12.94 16.66
CA THR A 106 -1.23 -13.57 17.14
C THR A 106 -0.50 -12.68 18.15
N GLU A 107 0.41 -13.26 18.95
CA GLU A 107 1.14 -12.52 19.99
C GLU A 107 1.91 -11.31 19.45
N ASP A 108 2.49 -11.45 18.25
CA ASP A 108 3.16 -10.37 17.50
C ASP A 108 2.18 -9.39 16.82
N SER A 109 0.87 -9.59 16.99
CA SER A 109 -0.22 -8.83 16.35
C SER A 109 -0.20 -8.82 14.82
N ALA A 110 0.57 -9.71 14.19
CA ALA A 110 0.74 -9.71 12.74
C ALA A 110 -0.42 -10.36 11.99
N TYR A 111 -1.11 -11.34 12.60
CA TYR A 111 -2.14 -12.14 11.93
C TYR A 111 -3.40 -12.27 12.78
N PHE A 112 -4.56 -12.42 12.13
CA PHE A 112 -5.78 -12.85 12.82
C PHE A 112 -5.69 -14.33 13.17
N VAL A 113 -6.15 -14.71 14.37
CA VAL A 113 -6.22 -16.12 14.81
C VAL A 113 -7.47 -16.77 14.24
N GLU A 114 -8.62 -16.09 14.31
CA GLU A 114 -9.87 -16.52 13.68
C GLU A 114 -10.10 -15.84 12.33
N ARG A 115 -11.15 -16.30 11.63
CA ARG A 115 -11.54 -15.71 10.35
C ARG A 115 -12.06 -14.29 10.55
N ALA A 116 -11.44 -13.34 9.84
CA ALA A 116 -11.88 -11.96 9.82
C ALA A 116 -13.28 -11.84 9.18
N SER A 117 -14.19 -11.13 9.85
CA SER A 117 -15.56 -10.95 9.38
C SER A 117 -16.08 -9.55 9.60
N VAL A 118 -17.16 -9.21 8.90
CA VAL A 118 -17.97 -8.02 9.14
C VAL A 118 -19.44 -8.39 8.94
N THR A 119 -20.32 -7.81 9.75
CA THR A 119 -21.77 -7.90 9.55
C THR A 119 -22.26 -6.58 8.97
N ILE A 120 -23.00 -6.65 7.86
CA ILE A 120 -23.62 -5.50 7.22
C ILE A 120 -25.15 -5.63 7.27
N ALA A 121 -25.86 -4.50 7.29
CA ALA A 121 -27.31 -4.51 7.16
C ALA A 121 -27.71 -5.01 5.77
N ARG A 122 -28.79 -5.77 5.65
CA ARG A 122 -29.28 -6.27 4.35
C ARG A 122 -29.76 -5.13 3.45
N SER A 123 -30.27 -4.05 4.04
CA SER A 123 -30.59 -2.79 3.34
C SER A 123 -29.36 -2.09 2.72
N ALA A 124 -28.14 -2.53 3.05
CA ALA A 124 -26.92 -2.05 2.40
C ALA A 124 -26.71 -2.63 1.00
N LEU A 125 -27.42 -3.71 0.64
CA LEU A 125 -27.31 -4.39 -0.64
C LEU A 125 -28.17 -3.69 -1.73
N PRO A 126 -27.80 -3.81 -3.01
CA PRO A 126 -26.62 -4.48 -3.52
C PRO A 126 -25.33 -3.67 -3.26
N ILE A 127 -24.20 -4.36 -3.13
CA ILE A 127 -22.87 -3.74 -3.02
C ILE A 127 -22.03 -4.16 -4.21
N ARG A 128 -21.63 -3.20 -5.03
CA ARG A 128 -20.56 -3.37 -6.02
C ARG A 128 -19.32 -2.66 -5.50
N GLY A 129 -18.18 -3.33 -5.52
CA GLY A 129 -16.95 -2.75 -4.97
C GLY A 129 -15.71 -3.57 -5.22
N THR A 130 -14.63 -3.20 -4.52
CA THR A 130 -13.35 -3.92 -4.54
C THR A 130 -13.06 -4.45 -3.16
N LEU A 131 -12.87 -5.77 -3.06
CA LEU A 131 -12.33 -6.40 -1.86
C LEU A 131 -10.81 -6.41 -1.95
N ARG A 132 -10.15 -5.79 -0.97
CA ARG A 132 -8.71 -5.78 -0.82
C ARG A 132 -8.34 -6.63 0.37
N THR A 133 -7.35 -7.48 0.19
CA THR A 133 -6.90 -8.45 1.20
C THR A 133 -5.38 -8.46 1.27
N SER A 134 -4.86 -8.78 2.44
CA SER A 134 -3.45 -9.08 2.66
C SER A 134 -3.35 -10.41 3.41
N PHE A 135 -2.65 -11.38 2.82
CA PHE A 135 -2.56 -12.73 3.37
C PHE A 135 -1.22 -13.37 3.02
N CYS A 136 -0.76 -14.27 3.88
CA CYS A 136 0.43 -15.08 3.69
C CYS A 136 0.00 -16.54 3.47
N ARG A 137 0.53 -17.23 2.47
CA ARG A 137 0.40 -18.69 2.40
C ARG A 137 1.17 -19.38 3.53
N SER A 138 0.93 -20.67 3.73
CA SER A 138 1.45 -21.42 4.89
C SER A 138 2.97 -21.43 5.02
N ASP A 139 3.69 -21.36 3.90
CA ASP A 139 5.15 -21.37 3.80
C ASP A 139 5.75 -19.98 3.49
N GLU A 140 4.90 -18.97 3.31
CA GLU A 140 5.35 -17.62 2.94
C GLU A 140 5.66 -16.78 4.18
N ARG A 141 6.83 -16.13 4.15
CA ARG A 141 7.24 -15.14 5.15
C ARG A 141 6.75 -13.72 4.84
N LEU A 142 6.34 -13.49 3.59
CA LEU A 142 5.86 -12.20 3.11
C LEU A 142 4.42 -12.36 2.64
N CYS A 143 3.54 -11.50 3.14
CA CYS A 143 2.15 -11.53 2.71
C CYS A 143 2.01 -10.88 1.35
N ARG A 144 1.12 -11.46 0.55
CA ARG A 144 0.69 -10.92 -0.74
C ARG A 144 -0.51 -10.02 -0.52
N SER A 145 -0.61 -8.99 -1.33
CA SER A 145 -1.84 -8.20 -1.47
C SER A 145 -2.62 -8.70 -2.67
N ALA A 146 -3.94 -8.86 -2.50
CA ALA A 146 -4.83 -9.22 -3.58
C ALA A 146 -6.06 -8.32 -3.57
N GLU A 147 -6.50 -7.96 -4.77
CA GLU A 147 -7.70 -7.17 -5.00
C GLU A 147 -8.62 -7.95 -5.93
N ARG A 148 -9.92 -7.96 -5.64
CA ARG A 148 -10.93 -8.48 -6.56
C ARG A 148 -12.18 -7.63 -6.58
N ALA A 149 -12.79 -7.54 -7.75
CA ALA A 149 -14.13 -7.00 -7.87
C ALA A 149 -15.12 -7.92 -7.16
N VAL A 150 -16.06 -7.34 -6.43
CA VAL A 150 -17.12 -8.05 -5.72
C VAL A 150 -18.46 -7.42 -6.07
N LEU A 151 -19.44 -8.29 -6.31
CA LEU A 151 -20.85 -7.94 -6.42
C LEU A 151 -21.61 -8.77 -5.38
N LEU A 152 -22.13 -8.10 -4.35
CA LEU A 152 -22.97 -8.69 -3.32
C LEU A 152 -24.41 -8.32 -3.64
N GLU A 153 -25.22 -9.32 -3.95
CA GLU A 153 -26.64 -9.16 -4.24
C GLU A 153 -27.46 -9.75 -3.10
N ASP A 154 -28.66 -9.22 -2.95
CA ASP A 154 -29.64 -9.88 -2.11
C ASP A 154 -30.10 -11.17 -2.81
N ARG A 155 -30.16 -12.27 -2.07
CA ARG A 155 -30.55 -13.59 -2.60
C ARG A 155 -32.05 -13.73 -2.73
#